data_AF-A0A432W6A1-F1
#
_entry.id   AF-A0A432W6A1-F1
#
_cell.length_a   1.000
_cell.length_b   1.000
_cell.length_c   1.000
_cell.angle_alpha   90.00
_cell.angle_beta   90.00
_cell.angle_gamma   90.00
#
_symmetry.space_group_name_H-M   'P 1'
#
loop_
_entity.id
_entity.type
_entity.pdbx_description
1 polymer ?
#
loop_
_entity_poly.entity_id
_entity_poly.type
_entity_poly.pdbx_seq_one_letter_code
_entity_poly.pdbx_strand_id
1 'polypeptide(L)'
;MDKICANCHFLGKQHSHQSHGEGVPFFIGSKERYELKKGNFSCISDMYSLRCLKEVWDERFNDNGIPLQDIVCQKNRENRCFFYPYDEGISFKAAEELQRRLQEHRQMKKSNKYTVIGLLIASMGLLINAGVELFRLLREGA
;
A
#
# COMPACT_ATOMS: atom_id res chain seq x y z
N MET A 1 12.64 -0.64 6.00
CA MET A 1 11.68 -1.61 6.57
C MET A 1 11.06 -2.40 5.44
N ASP A 2 11.10 -3.73 5.53
CA ASP A 2 10.58 -4.59 4.48
C ASP A 2 9.04 -4.62 4.50
N LYS A 3 8.44 -4.61 3.30
CA LYS A 3 6.97 -4.64 3.10
C LYS A 3 6.42 -6.05 3.25
N ILE A 4 6.59 -6.63 4.44
CA ILE A 4 6.13 -7.97 4.81
C ILE A 4 4.90 -7.89 5.70
N CYS A 5 4.08 -8.94 5.75
CA CYS A 5 2.83 -8.92 6.53
C CYS A 5 3.08 -8.78 8.04
N ALA A 6 4.18 -9.32 8.57
CA ALA A 6 4.56 -9.10 9.98
C ALA A 6 4.70 -7.60 10.34
N ASN A 7 5.09 -6.76 9.38
CA ASN A 7 5.21 -5.31 9.50
C ASN A 7 3.94 -4.55 9.07
N CYS A 8 2.92 -5.24 8.57
CA CYS A 8 1.71 -4.62 8.05
C CYS A 8 0.71 -4.39 9.18
N HIS A 9 0.17 -3.17 9.25
CA HIS A 9 -0.87 -2.81 10.19
C HIS A 9 -2.10 -3.71 10.08
N PHE A 10 -2.46 -4.13 8.86
CA PHE A 10 -3.63 -4.97 8.59
C PHE A 10 -3.42 -6.47 8.78
N LEU A 11 -2.32 -6.90 9.42
CA LEU A 11 -2.18 -8.28 9.88
C LEU A 11 -3.01 -8.48 11.14
N GLY A 12 -3.92 -9.45 11.11
CA GLY A 12 -4.78 -9.82 12.22
C GLY A 12 -4.86 -11.33 12.42
N LYS A 13 -5.49 -11.75 13.51
CA LYS A 13 -5.90 -13.14 13.76
C LYS A 13 -7.39 -13.24 13.97
N GLN A 14 -7.97 -14.40 13.66
CA GLN A 14 -9.38 -14.69 13.86
C GLN A 14 -9.53 -16.09 14.47
N HIS A 15 -10.56 -16.31 15.27
CA HIS A 15 -10.81 -17.61 15.89
C HIS A 15 -11.22 -18.65 14.83
N SER A 16 -10.52 -19.77 14.76
CA SER A 16 -10.67 -20.82 13.73
C SER A 16 -11.99 -21.59 13.84
N HIS A 17 -12.53 -21.76 15.05
CA HIS A 17 -13.70 -22.62 15.33
C HIS A 17 -15.08 -21.96 15.12
N GLN A 18 -15.15 -20.75 14.55
CA GLN A 18 -16.45 -20.12 14.26
C GLN A 18 -16.94 -20.55 12.88
N SER A 19 -17.62 -21.69 12.83
CA SER A 19 -18.02 -22.40 11.61
C SER A 19 -19.12 -21.71 10.78
N HIS A 20 -19.71 -20.60 11.23
CA HIS A 20 -20.87 -20.01 10.53
C HIS A 20 -21.03 -18.49 10.67
N GLY A 21 -20.01 -17.76 11.12
CA GLY A 21 -20.07 -16.29 11.21
C GLY A 21 -18.73 -15.63 10.91
N GLU A 22 -18.76 -14.37 10.44
CA GLU A 22 -17.61 -13.49 10.40
C GLU A 22 -17.07 -13.31 11.84
N GLY A 23 -16.18 -14.20 12.25
CA GLY A 23 -15.56 -14.07 13.56
C GLY A 23 -14.81 -12.77 13.72
N VAL A 24 -14.90 -12.22 14.93
CA VAL A 24 -14.32 -10.91 15.26
C VAL A 24 -12.81 -10.96 15.04
N PRO A 25 -12.25 -10.11 14.15
CA PRO A 25 -10.82 -10.05 13.96
C PRO A 25 -10.13 -9.36 15.14
N PHE A 26 -8.99 -9.90 15.55
CA PHE A 26 -8.14 -9.34 16.59
C PHE A 26 -6.84 -8.80 16.01
N PHE A 27 -6.32 -7.75 16.64
CA PHE A 27 -5.00 -7.22 16.34
C PHE A 27 -3.90 -8.21 16.74
N ILE A 28 -2.87 -8.29 15.91
CA ILE A 28 -1.57 -8.83 16.34
C ILE A 28 -0.79 -7.68 16.99
N GLY A 29 -0.46 -7.83 18.27
CA GLY A 29 0.29 -6.85 19.05
C GLY A 29 1.79 -6.85 18.75
N SER A 30 2.51 -5.84 19.28
CA SER A 30 3.96 -5.67 19.09
C SER A 30 4.78 -6.91 19.47
N LYS A 31 4.43 -7.56 20.60
CA LYS A 31 5.12 -8.78 21.07
C LYS A 31 4.95 -9.96 20.11
N GLU A 32 3.72 -10.23 19.67
CA GLU A 32 3.43 -11.31 18.72
C GLU A 32 4.11 -11.04 17.38
N ARG A 33 4.08 -9.81 16.88
CA ARG A 33 4.79 -9.43 15.64
C ARG A 33 6.29 -9.68 15.71
N TYR A 34 6.89 -9.43 16.87
CA TYR A 34 8.31 -9.69 17.06
C TYR A 34 8.63 -11.18 16.96
N GLU A 35 7.81 -12.05 17.54
CA GLU A 35 7.96 -13.51 17.41
C GLU A 35 7.71 -14.00 15.97
N LEU A 36 6.67 -13.50 15.30
CA LEU A 36 6.38 -13.83 13.91
C LEU A 36 7.54 -13.50 12.97
N LYS A 37 8.26 -12.38 13.20
CA LYS A 37 9.45 -12.01 12.42
C LYS A 37 10.61 -12.98 12.58
N LYS A 38 10.72 -13.63 13.73
CA LYS A 38 11.70 -14.70 13.97
C LYS A 38 11.28 -16.03 13.35
N GLY A 39 10.12 -16.09 12.69
CA GLY A 39 9.52 -17.33 12.23
C GLY A 39 8.91 -18.16 13.36
N ASN A 40 8.71 -17.56 14.54
CA ASN A 40 8.07 -18.23 15.66
C ASN A 40 6.55 -17.98 15.62
N PHE A 41 5.81 -19.00 15.17
CA PHE A 41 4.35 -18.96 15.09
C PHE A 41 3.66 -19.54 16.33
N SER A 42 4.41 -20.09 17.29
CA SER A 42 3.83 -20.67 18.50
C SER A 42 3.13 -19.65 19.40
N CYS A 43 3.38 -18.35 19.19
CA CYS A 43 2.66 -17.27 19.88
C CYS A 43 1.19 -17.16 19.42
N ILE A 44 0.86 -17.74 18.26
CA ILE A 44 -0.50 -17.83 17.76
C ILE A 44 -1.04 -19.19 18.20
N SER A 45 -2.00 -19.18 19.12
CA SER A 45 -2.68 -20.40 19.56
C SER A 45 -3.37 -21.08 18.37
N ASP A 46 -3.39 -22.42 18.35
CA ASP A 46 -4.06 -23.23 17.31
C ASP A 46 -5.55 -22.91 17.14
N MET A 47 -6.15 -22.22 18.12
CA MET A 47 -7.51 -21.70 18.04
C MET A 47 -7.64 -20.46 17.14
N TYR A 48 -6.54 -19.91 16.64
CA TYR A 48 -6.51 -18.73 15.80
C TYR A 48 -5.84 -19.00 14.46
N SER A 49 -6.40 -18.40 13.41
CA SER A 49 -5.81 -18.33 12.08
C SER A 49 -5.37 -16.90 11.77
N LEU A 50 -4.20 -16.73 11.17
CA LEU A 50 -3.72 -15.45 10.67
C LEU A 50 -4.43 -15.05 9.38
N ARG A 51 -4.70 -13.76 9.22
CA ARG A 51 -5.28 -13.23 7.99
C ARG A 51 -4.88 -11.78 7.73
N CYS A 52 -5.07 -11.36 6.49
CA CYS A 52 -5.10 -9.95 6.14
C CYS A 52 -6.52 -9.40 6.38
N LEU A 53 -6.62 -8.30 7.11
CA LEU A 53 -7.89 -7.62 7.37
C LEU A 53 -8.37 -6.75 6.21
N LYS A 54 -7.52 -6.60 5.19
CA LYS A 54 -7.91 -6.12 3.86
C LYS A 54 -8.21 -7.27 2.90
N GLU A 55 -8.34 -8.49 3.43
CA GLU A 55 -8.81 -9.68 2.73
C GLU A 55 -7.95 -10.10 1.53
N VAL A 56 -6.69 -9.66 1.51
CA VAL A 56 -5.73 -10.01 0.45
C VAL A 56 -5.33 -11.49 0.53
N TRP A 57 -5.39 -12.08 1.73
CA TRP A 57 -5.14 -13.50 1.99
C TRP A 57 -5.68 -13.88 3.38
N ASP A 58 -5.92 -15.17 3.58
CA ASP A 58 -6.36 -15.77 4.84
C ASP A 58 -5.74 -17.17 4.96
N GLU A 59 -5.22 -17.52 6.14
CA GLU A 59 -4.63 -18.83 6.39
C GLU A 59 -5.63 -19.98 6.23
N ARG A 60 -6.92 -19.75 6.52
CA ARG A 60 -7.95 -20.79 6.42
C ARG A 60 -8.22 -21.27 4.99
N PHE A 61 -7.87 -20.45 4.01
CA PHE A 61 -7.98 -20.76 2.58
C PHE A 61 -6.61 -21.06 1.95
N ASN A 62 -5.61 -21.37 2.78
CA ASN A 62 -4.28 -21.74 2.32
C ASN A 62 -4.24 -23.22 1.90
N ASP A 63 -5.00 -23.57 0.88
CA ASP A 63 -5.18 -24.95 0.40
C ASP A 63 -3.92 -25.54 -0.28
N ASN A 64 -2.88 -24.71 -0.46
CA ASN A 64 -1.69 -25.06 -1.23
C ASN A 64 -0.53 -25.60 -0.37
N GLY A 65 -0.72 -25.77 0.94
CA GLY A 65 0.32 -26.26 1.84
C GLY A 65 1.53 -25.32 1.98
N ILE A 66 1.37 -24.04 1.61
CA ILE A 66 2.46 -23.05 1.69
C ILE A 66 2.74 -22.76 3.18
N PRO A 67 4.01 -22.83 3.63
CA PRO A 67 4.37 -22.50 5.00
C PRO A 67 3.91 -21.10 5.40
N LEU A 68 3.36 -20.96 6.61
CA LEU A 68 2.87 -19.68 7.13
C LEU A 68 3.97 -18.62 7.19
N GLN A 69 5.21 -19.04 7.43
CA GLN A 69 6.40 -18.20 7.37
C GLN A 69 6.57 -17.53 6.01
N ASP A 70 6.36 -18.28 4.92
CA ASP A 70 6.50 -17.74 3.59
C ASP A 70 5.39 -16.73 3.32
N ILE A 71 4.17 -17.02 3.75
CA ILE A 71 3.03 -16.12 3.60
C ILE A 71 3.24 -14.82 4.38
N VAL A 72 3.65 -14.89 5.64
CA VAL A 72 3.70 -13.73 6.55
C VAL A 72 4.98 -12.91 6.37
N CYS A 73 6.11 -13.57 6.12
CA CYS A 73 7.43 -12.95 6.18
C CYS A 73 8.15 -12.87 4.83
N GLN A 74 7.83 -13.71 3.84
CA GLN A 74 8.63 -13.77 2.60
C GLN A 74 7.87 -13.37 1.32
N LYS A 75 6.54 -13.57 1.29
CA LYS A 75 5.74 -13.40 0.08
C LYS A 75 5.61 -11.93 -0.28
N ASN A 76 6.32 -11.54 -1.34
CA ASN A 76 6.20 -10.23 -1.94
C ASN A 76 4.79 -10.07 -2.55
N ARG A 77 4.05 -9.07 -2.08
CA ARG A 77 2.70 -8.71 -2.57
C ARG A 77 2.65 -7.32 -3.18
N GLU A 78 3.77 -6.86 -3.72
CA GLU A 78 3.85 -5.57 -4.40
C GLU A 78 2.73 -5.44 -5.45
N ASN A 79 2.11 -4.26 -5.48
CA ASN A 79 0.94 -3.91 -6.32
C ASN A 79 -0.37 -4.69 -6.07
N ARG A 80 -0.38 -5.71 -5.21
CA ARG A 80 -1.58 -6.51 -4.87
C ARG A 80 -1.96 -6.44 -3.39
N CYS A 81 -1.36 -5.52 -2.64
CA CYS A 81 -1.55 -5.40 -1.20
C CYS A 81 -1.73 -3.94 -0.76
N PHE A 82 -2.63 -3.75 0.20
CA PHE A 82 -2.91 -2.49 0.88
C PHE A 82 -1.95 -2.28 2.06
N PHE A 83 -0.64 -2.46 1.85
CA PHE A 83 0.34 -2.37 2.94
C PHE A 83 0.31 -0.98 3.59
N TYR A 84 0.20 -0.96 4.92
CA TYR A 84 0.43 0.21 5.76
C TYR A 84 1.35 -0.22 6.91
N PRO A 85 2.39 0.55 7.28
CA PRO A 85 3.30 0.18 8.35
C PRO A 85 2.55 0.05 9.67
N TYR A 86 2.86 -1.00 10.44
CA TYR A 86 2.30 -1.19 11.76
C TYR A 86 2.73 -0.06 12.71
N ASP A 87 1.76 0.39 13.51
CA ASP A 87 1.89 1.41 14.55
C ASP A 87 0.92 1.00 15.66
N GLU A 88 1.42 0.85 16.88
CA GLU A 88 0.65 0.40 18.03
C GLU A 88 -0.39 1.44 18.49
N GLY A 89 -0.16 2.72 18.20
CA GLY A 89 -1.06 3.81 18.58
C GLY A 89 -2.23 4.05 17.62
N ILE A 90 -2.35 3.28 16.54
CA ILE A 90 -3.32 3.52 15.47
C ILE A 90 -4.36 2.39 15.41
N SER A 91 -5.63 2.75 15.27
CA SER A 91 -6.70 1.77 15.04
C SER A 91 -6.78 1.34 13.58
N PHE A 92 -7.39 0.18 13.28
CA PHE A 92 -7.56 -0.27 11.88
C PHE A 92 -8.25 0.77 10.99
N LYS A 93 -9.31 1.41 11.50
CA LYS A 93 -10.04 2.45 10.76
C LYS A 93 -9.16 3.66 10.48
N ALA A 94 -8.35 4.08 11.45
CA ALA A 94 -7.42 5.18 11.26
C ALA A 94 -6.29 4.82 10.28
N ALA A 95 -5.74 3.61 10.37
CA ALA A 95 -4.74 3.13 9.43
C ALA A 95 -5.28 3.02 8.00
N GLU A 96 -6.52 2.56 7.83
CA GLU A 96 -7.21 2.55 6.54
C GLU A 96 -7.36 3.95 5.95
N GLU A 97 -7.83 4.90 6.75
CA GLU A 97 -8.00 6.28 6.31
C GLU A 97 -6.66 6.93 5.95
N LEU A 98 -5.61 6.72 6.75
CA LEU A 98 -4.26 7.21 6.45
C LEU A 98 -3.69 6.56 5.19
N GLN A 99 -3.90 5.25 5.02
CA GLN A 99 -3.46 4.53 3.84
C GLN A 99 -4.17 5.05 2.57
N ARG A 100 -5.48 5.30 2.63
CA ARG A 100 -6.27 5.90 1.55
C ARG A 100 -5.73 7.29 1.18
N ARG A 101 -5.54 8.17 2.17
CA ARG A 101 -4.97 9.52 1.97
C ARG A 101 -3.58 9.48 1.32
N LEU A 102 -2.74 8.53 1.74
CA LEU A 102 -1.41 8.35 1.14
C LEU A 102 -1.50 7.93 -0.34
N GLN A 103 -2.46 7.08 -0.69
CA GLN A 103 -2.68 6.67 -2.08
C GLN A 103 -3.20 7.83 -2.93
N GLU A 104 -4.20 8.55 -2.44
CA GLU A 104 -4.75 9.74 -3.10
C GLU A 104 -3.67 10.80 -3.32
N HIS A 105 -2.87 11.10 -2.30
CA HIS A 105 -1.76 12.06 -2.42
C HIS A 105 -0.69 11.61 -3.42
N ARG A 106 -0.41 10.31 -3.51
CA ARG A 106 0.50 9.77 -4.55
C ARG A 106 -0.08 9.93 -5.95
N GLN A 107 -1.39 9.71 -6.13
CA GLN A 107 -2.06 9.92 -7.41
C GLN A 107 -2.07 11.40 -7.80
N MET A 108 -2.41 12.30 -6.86
CA MET A 108 -2.35 13.75 -7.09
C MET A 108 -0.94 14.22 -7.48
N LYS A 109 0.10 13.72 -6.79
CA LYS A 109 1.50 14.01 -7.15
C LYS A 109 1.86 13.56 -8.57
N LYS A 110 1.32 12.42 -9.03
CA LYS A 110 1.52 11.99 -10.43
C LYS A 110 0.81 12.92 -11.40
N SER A 111 -0.46 13.27 -11.14
CA SER A 111 -1.22 14.20 -11.97
C SER A 111 -0.52 15.55 -12.12
N ASN A 112 -0.09 16.15 -11.01
CA ASN A 112 0.61 17.44 -11.02
C ASN A 112 1.92 17.40 -11.82
N LYS A 113 2.65 16.28 -11.82
CA LYS A 113 3.84 16.13 -12.67
C LYS A 113 3.49 16.21 -14.15
N TYR A 114 2.42 15.57 -14.58
CA TYR A 114 1.96 15.65 -15.97
C TYR A 114 1.46 17.06 -16.33
N THR A 115 0.77 17.75 -15.41
CA THR A 115 0.37 19.14 -15.59
C THR A 115 1.57 20.06 -15.79
N VAL A 116 2.63 19.91 -15.00
CA VAL A 116 3.87 20.70 -15.15
C VAL A 116 4.52 20.44 -16.51
N ILE A 117 4.58 19.19 -16.96
CA ILE A 117 5.12 18.84 -18.29
C ILE A 117 4.28 19.48 -19.40
N GLY A 118 2.95 19.42 -19.31
CA GLY A 118 2.06 20.07 -20.26
C GLY A 118 2.24 21.59 -20.30
N LEU A 119 2.40 22.22 -19.14
CA LEU A 119 2.67 23.65 -19.04
C LEU A 119 3.98 24.04 -19.73
N LEU A 120 5.05 23.26 -19.52
CA LEU A 120 6.34 23.49 -20.17
C LEU A 120 6.24 23.41 -21.70
N ILE A 121 5.52 22.42 -22.22
CA ILE A 121 5.30 22.27 -23.67
C ILE A 121 4.51 23.45 -24.22
N ALA A 122 3.44 23.88 -23.55
CA ALA A 122 2.64 25.04 -23.95
C ALA A 122 3.48 26.34 -23.94
N SER A 123 4.28 26.57 -22.89
CA SER A 123 5.18 27.71 -22.81
C SER A 123 6.21 27.73 -23.95
N MET A 124 6.80 26.58 -24.30
CA MET A 124 7.72 26.49 -25.43
C MET A 124 7.04 26.82 -26.77
N GLY A 125 5.80 26.36 -26.97
CA GLY A 125 5.02 26.69 -28.16
C GLY A 125 4.74 28.20 -28.29
N LEU A 126 4.39 28.86 -27.17
CA LEU A 126 4.19 30.31 -27.14
C LEU A 126 5.47 31.09 -27.47
N LEU A 127 6.62 30.66 -26.95
CA LEU A 127 7.91 31.29 -27.23
C LEU A 127 8.32 31.15 -28.70
N ILE A 128 8.13 29.97 -29.29
CA ILE A 128 8.41 29.75 -30.72
C ILE A 128 7.51 30.63 -31.58
N ASN A 129 6.21 30.67 -31.28
CA ASN A 129 5.26 31.48 -32.04
C ASN A 129 5.60 32.98 -31.95
N ALA A 130 5.89 33.48 -30.75
CA ALA A 130 6.33 34.86 -30.56
C ALA A 130 7.64 35.16 -31.29
N GLY A 131 8.60 34.22 -31.31
CA GLY A 131 9.86 34.35 -32.03
C GLY A 131 9.70 34.40 -33.55
N VAL A 132 8.81 33.59 -34.12
CA VAL A 132 8.48 33.63 -35.56
C VAL A 132 7.85 34.96 -35.93
N GLU A 133 6.92 35.46 -35.11
CA GLU A 133 6.25 36.73 -35.39
C GLU A 133 7.22 37.92 -35.29
N LEU A 134 8.11 37.91 -34.30
CA LEU A 134 9.17 38.92 -34.18
C LEU A 134 10.12 38.89 -35.40
N PHE A 135 10.52 37.70 -35.85
CA PHE A 135 11.37 37.55 -37.03
C PHE A 135 10.68 38.07 -38.30
N ARG A 136 9.37 37.81 -38.44
CA ARG A 136 8.57 38.31 -39.55
C ARG A 136 8.54 39.85 -39.57
N LEU A 137 8.27 40.47 -38.43
CA LEU A 137 8.25 41.93 -38.30
C LEU A 137 9.63 42.55 -38.61
N LEU A 138 10.71 41.94 -38.14
CA LEU A 138 12.07 42.41 -38.43
C LEU A 138 12.44 42.32 -39.91
N ARG A 139 11.93 41.30 -40.62
CA ARG A 139 12.17 41.14 -42.06
C ARG A 139 11.35 42.10 -42.92
N GLU A 140 10.12 42.42 -42.51
CA GLU A 140 9.25 43.34 -43.26
C GLU A 140 9.62 44.82 -43.01
N GLY A 141 10.28 45.12 -41.89
CA GLY A 141 10.78 46.46 -41.55
C GLY A 141 12.21 46.79 -42.01
N ALA A 142 12.94 45.83 -42.60
CA ALA A 142 14.28 45.99 -43.16
C ALA A 142 14.25 45.93 -44.69
#